data_AF-A0ABD7LU43-F1
#
_entry.id   AF-A0ABD7LU43-F1
#
_cell.length_a   1.000
_cell.length_b   1.000
_cell.length_c   1.000
_cell.angle_alpha   90.00
_cell.angle_beta   90.00
_cell.angle_gamma   90.00
#
_symmetry.space_group_name_H-M   'P 1'
#
loop_
_entity.id
_entity.type
_entity.pdbx_description
1 polymer ?
#
loop_
_entity_poly.entity_id
_entity_poly.type
_entity_poly.pdbx_seq_one_letter_code
_entity_poly.pdbx_strand_id
1 'polypeptide(L)'
;MTTECVENTMLFIPFCMLLLWWRDIKCDIIRTIYVGIKYVFLFSLSIEFTQLFFRLGTFQLSDLFYNTLGGLIGALLYWLFYRLNKYIDLK
;
A
#
# COMPACT_ATOMS: atom_id res chain seq x y z
N MET A 1 -0.93 -10.83 -17.92
CA MET A 1 -1.80 -9.65 -17.73
C MET A 1 -2.62 -9.72 -16.44
N THR A 2 -3.67 -10.53 -16.28
CA THR A 2 -4.51 -10.45 -15.06
C THR A 2 -3.85 -10.98 -13.77
N THR A 3 -2.97 -11.97 -13.86
CA THR A 3 -2.28 -12.54 -12.68
C THR A 3 -1.20 -11.61 -12.13
N GLU A 4 -0.45 -10.93 -13.01
CA GLU A 4 0.63 -10.00 -12.64
C GLU A 4 0.08 -8.79 -11.86
N CYS A 5 -1.04 -8.21 -12.31
CA CYS A 5 -1.68 -7.09 -11.60
C CYS A 5 -2.14 -7.51 -10.18
N VAL A 6 -2.65 -8.73 -10.05
CA VAL A 6 -3.12 -9.27 -8.76
C VAL A 6 -1.94 -9.56 -7.84
N GLU A 7 -0.85 -10.13 -8.36
CA GLU A 7 0.39 -10.37 -7.61
C GLU A 7 1.02 -9.07 -7.11
N ASN A 8 1.11 -8.05 -7.98
CA ASN A 8 1.59 -6.72 -7.57
C ASN A 8 0.71 -6.16 -6.45
N THR A 9 -0.62 -6.22 -6.61
CA THR A 9 -1.58 -5.78 -5.57
C THR A 9 -1.37 -6.50 -4.25
N MET A 10 -1.22 -7.83 -4.30
CA MET A 10 -0.97 -8.65 -3.11
C MET A 10 0.34 -8.29 -2.43
N LEU A 11 1.37 -7.87 -3.17
CA LEU A 11 2.64 -7.40 -2.61
C LEU A 11 2.50 -6.02 -1.94
N PHE A 12 1.65 -5.14 -2.48
CA PHE A 12 1.45 -3.80 -1.95
C PHE A 12 0.72 -3.77 -0.60
N ILE A 13 -0.03 -4.83 -0.26
CA ILE A 13 -0.69 -4.98 1.05
C ILE A 13 0.34 -5.08 2.20
N PRO A 14 1.23 -6.10 2.26
CA PRO A 14 2.24 -6.20 3.32
C PRO A 14 3.27 -5.07 3.22
N PHE A 15 3.59 -4.58 2.01
CA PHE A 15 4.46 -3.41 1.85
C PHE A 15 3.88 -2.17 2.55
N CYS A 16 2.59 -1.88 2.37
CA CYS A 16 1.94 -0.74 3.03
C CYS A 16 1.94 -0.89 4.55
N MET A 17 1.65 -2.10 5.07
CA MET A 17 1.69 -2.38 6.51
C MET A 17 3.08 -2.14 7.09
N LEU A 18 4.13 -2.65 6.44
CA LEU A 18 5.52 -2.44 6.86
C LEU A 18 5.92 -0.97 6.78
N LEU A 19 5.48 -0.25 5.74
CA LEU A 19 5.75 1.18 5.59
C LEU A 19 5.11 2.01 6.71
N LEU A 20 3.86 1.71 7.07
CA LEU A 20 3.17 2.40 8.16
C LEU A 20 3.78 2.07 9.52
N TRP A 21 4.20 0.83 9.72
CA TRP A 21 4.91 0.39 10.92
C TRP A 21 6.28 1.07 11.06
N TRP A 22 7.09 1.07 9.99
CA TRP A 22 8.41 1.71 9.98
C TRP A 22 8.34 3.21 10.27
N ARG A 23 7.24 3.86 9.85
CA ARG A 23 6.99 5.28 10.11
C ARG A 23 6.30 5.56 11.44
N ASP A 24 6.09 4.53 12.25
CA ASP A 24 5.39 4.55 13.54
C ASP A 24 4.06 5.33 13.50
N ILE A 25 3.29 5.15 12.43
CA ILE A 25 2.00 5.83 12.28
C ILE A 25 1.02 5.19 13.25
N LYS A 26 0.67 5.89 14.33
CA LYS A 26 -0.25 5.44 15.39
C LYS A 26 -1.50 6.31 15.50
N CYS A 27 -1.85 6.99 14.40
CA CYS A 27 -2.90 8.01 14.34
C CYS A 27 -4.27 7.44 13.95
N ASP A 28 -5.25 8.34 13.82
CA ASP A 28 -6.59 8.02 13.32
C ASP A 28 -6.56 7.31 11.95
N ILE A 29 -7.63 6.56 11.70
CA ILE A 29 -7.82 5.75 10.50
C ILE A 29 -7.64 6.58 9.21
N ILE A 30 -8.17 7.80 9.18
CA ILE A 30 -8.10 8.69 8.01
C ILE A 30 -6.64 9.03 7.68
N ARG A 31 -5.83 9.36 8.70
CA ARG A 31 -4.42 9.70 8.51
C ARG A 31 -3.61 8.47 8.08
N THR A 32 -3.92 7.31 8.66
CA THR A 32 -3.27 6.04 8.31
C THR A 32 -3.54 5.67 6.85
N ILE A 33 -4.80 5.76 6.41
CA ILE A 33 -5.21 5.53 5.02
C ILE A 33 -4.56 6.55 4.08
N TYR A 34 -4.63 7.85 4.41
CA TYR A 34 -4.06 8.91 3.57
C TYR A 34 -2.56 8.72 3.36
N VAL A 35 -1.82 8.42 4.44
CA VAL A 35 -0.38 8.13 4.34
C VAL A 35 -0.17 6.87 3.50
N GLY A 36 -0.84 5.75 3.80
CA GLY A 36 -0.68 4.50 3.05
C GLY A 36 -0.91 4.68 1.54
N ILE A 37 -2.05 5.26 1.15
CA ILE A 37 -2.39 5.54 -0.26
C ILE A 37 -1.36 6.44 -0.92
N LYS A 38 -0.95 7.53 -0.27
CA LYS A 38 -0.01 8.49 -0.86
C LYS A 38 1.33 7.82 -1.21
N TYR A 39 1.90 7.03 -0.29
CA TYR A 39 3.19 6.39 -0.54
C TYR A 39 3.08 5.26 -1.55
N VAL A 40 2.05 4.43 -1.45
CA VAL A 40 1.83 3.32 -2.39
C VAL A 40 1.58 3.86 -3.80
N PHE A 41 0.80 4.92 -3.95
CA PHE A 41 0.57 5.57 -5.24
C PHE A 41 1.88 6.12 -5.83
N LEU A 42 2.68 6.85 -5.05
CA LEU A 42 3.96 7.39 -5.52
C LEU A 42 4.97 6.28 -5.87
N PHE A 43 5.02 5.22 -5.08
CA PHE A 43 5.91 4.08 -5.34
C PHE A 43 5.49 3.30 -6.59
N SER A 44 4.19 3.02 -6.73
CA SER A 44 3.63 2.37 -7.92
C SER A 44 3.87 3.23 -9.17
N LEU A 45 3.64 4.55 -9.09
CA LEU A 45 3.96 5.49 -10.16
C LEU A 45 5.45 5.45 -10.54
N SER A 46 6.34 5.38 -9.55
CA SER A 46 7.78 5.29 -9.77
C SER A 46 8.18 3.99 -10.47
N ILE A 47 7.51 2.87 -10.17
CA ILE A 47 7.74 1.58 -10.84
C ILE A 47 7.32 1.66 -12.30
N GLU A 48 6.12 2.14 -12.60
CA GLU A 48 5.62 2.31 -13.98
C GLU A 48 6.54 3.21 -14.81
N PHE A 49 7.01 4.33 -14.24
CA PHE A 49 7.97 5.22 -14.90
C PHE A 49 9.33 4.55 -15.11
N THR A 50 9.82 3.77 -14.13
CA THR A 50 11.09 3.05 -14.26
C THR A 50 11.00 2.01 -15.38
N GLN A 51 9.90 1.25 -15.44
CA GLN A 51 9.64 0.26 -16.49
C GLN A 51 9.57 0.92 -17.87
N LEU A 52 8.93 2.09 -17.98
CA LEU A 52 8.87 2.87 -19.22
C LEU A 52 10.27 3.38 -19.63
N PHE A 53 11.06 3.89 -18.68
CA PHE A 53 12.40 4.43 -18.94
C PHE A 53 13.37 3.38 -19.46
N PHE A 54 13.35 2.17 -18.87
CA PHE A 54 14.19 1.05 -19.31
C PHE A 54 13.60 0.26 -20.49
N ARG A 55 12.46 0.69 -21.06
CA ARG A 55 11.70 -0.02 -22.11
C ARG A 55 11.36 -1.48 -21.76
N LEU A 56 11.24 -1.77 -20.46
CA LEU A 56 10.89 -3.10 -19.95
C LEU A 56 9.37 -3.34 -19.95
N GLY A 57 8.57 -2.27 -20.07
CA GLY A 57 7.11 -2.34 -20.08
C GLY A 57 6.42 -1.09 -20.65
N THR A 58 5.09 -1.11 -20.63
CA THR A 58 4.20 0.00 -21.01
C THR A 58 3.62 0.66 -19.76
N PHE A 59 3.32 1.95 -19.80
CA PHE A 59 2.62 2.61 -18.69
C PHE A 59 1.18 2.09 -18.55
N GLN A 60 0.87 1.37 -17.47
CA GLN A 60 -0.44 0.79 -17.23
C GLN A 60 -1.16 1.48 -16.07
N LEU A 61 -2.22 2.23 -16.38
CA LEU A 61 -3.02 2.90 -15.35
C LEU A 61 -3.78 1.91 -14.45
N SER A 62 -4.11 0.72 -14.97
CA SER A 62 -4.74 -0.36 -14.20
C SER A 62 -3.86 -0.77 -13.03
N ASP A 63 -2.57 -0.93 -13.27
CA ASP A 63 -1.61 -1.42 -12.30
C ASP A 63 -1.42 -0.38 -11.20
N LEU A 64 -1.35 0.90 -11.58
CA LEU A 64 -1.38 2.01 -10.64
C LEU A 64 -2.62 1.98 -9.74
N PHE A 65 -3.80 1.74 -10.30
CA PHE A 65 -5.06 1.67 -9.56
C PHE A 65 -5.10 0.48 -8.60
N TYR A 66 -4.78 -0.72 -9.08
CA TYR A 66 -4.84 -1.95 -8.28
C TYR A 66 -3.78 -1.96 -7.17
N ASN A 67 -2.55 -1.50 -7.44
CA ASN A 67 -1.52 -1.34 -6.42
C ASN A 67 -1.95 -0.35 -5.33
N THR A 68 -2.60 0.75 -5.72
CA THR A 68 -3.15 1.74 -4.77
C THR A 68 -4.28 1.14 -3.92
N LEU A 69 -5.12 0.27 -4.48
CA LEU A 69 -6.12 -0.50 -3.71
C LEU A 69 -5.46 -1.45 -2.72
N GLY A 70 -4.36 -2.11 -3.10
CA GLY A 70 -3.52 -2.89 -2.18
C GLY A 70 -3.01 -2.05 -1.00
N GLY A 71 -2.61 -0.80 -1.27
CA GLY A 71 -2.22 0.17 -0.25
C GLY A 71 -3.35 0.57 0.71
N LEU A 72 -4.57 0.77 0.19
CA LEU A 72 -5.76 1.03 1.01
C LEU A 72 -6.07 -0.17 1.93
N ILE A 73 -6.07 -1.38 1.39
CA ILE A 73 -6.32 -2.62 2.15
C ILE A 73 -5.24 -2.81 3.23
N GLY A 74 -3.96 -2.64 2.88
CA GLY A 74 -2.85 -2.72 3.83
C GLY A 74 -2.95 -1.68 4.96
N ALA A 75 -3.35 -0.45 4.64
CA ALA A 75 -3.54 0.60 5.64
C ALA A 75 -4.70 0.31 6.61
N LEU A 76 -5.81 -0.24 6.10
CA LEU A 76 -6.95 -0.69 6.91
C LEU A 76 -6.55 -1.84 7.85
N LEU A 77 -5.85 -2.85 7.33
CA LEU A 77 -5.37 -3.99 8.11
C LEU A 77 -4.40 -3.54 9.22
N TYR A 78 -3.45 -2.65 8.89
CA TYR A 78 -2.53 -2.08 9.87
C TYR A 78 -3.28 -1.33 10.99
N TRP A 79 -4.26 -0.49 10.63
CA TRP A 79 -5.06 0.23 11.63
C TRP A 79 -5.86 -0.72 12.52
N LEU A 80 -6.49 -1.75 11.94
CA LEU A 80 -7.22 -2.76 12.70
C LEU A 80 -6.30 -3.49 13.70
N PHE A 81 -5.13 -3.93 13.25
CA PHE A 81 -4.15 -4.61 14.09
C PHE A 81 -3.68 -3.72 15.25
N TYR A 82 -3.36 -2.45 14.97
CA TYR A 82 -3.00 -1.48 16.00
C TYR A 82 -4.12 -1.25 17.02
N ARG A 83 -5.37 -1.14 16.57
CA ARG A 83 -6.54 -0.97 17.44
C ARG A 83 -6.79 -2.18 18.33
N LEU A 84 -6.67 -3.38 17.78
CA LEU A 84 -6.85 -4.63 18.52
C LEU A 84 -5.78 -4.81 19.60
N ASN A 85 -4.50 -4.59 19.26
CA ASN A 85 -3.42 -4.68 20.24
C ASN A 85 -3.61 -3.68 21.38
N LYS A 86 -3.93 -2.43 21.05
CA LYS A 86 -4.23 -1.40 22.06
C LYS A 86 -5.42 -1.78 22.95
N TYR A 87 -6.44 -2.44 22.41
CA TYR A 87 -7.59 -2.90 23.20
C TYR A 87 -7.21 -4.04 24.15
N ILE A 88 -6.36 -4.97 23.72
CA ILE A 88 -5.84 -6.07 24.54
C ILE A 88 -4.95 -5.54 25.65
N ASP A 89 -4.05 -4.59 25.36
CA ASP A 89 -3.12 -4.00 26.35
C ASP A 89 -3.84 -3.18 27.45
N LEU A 90 -5.07 -2.72 27.18
CA LEU A 90 -5.88 -1.97 28.14
C LEU A 90 -6.70 -2.86 29.08
N LYS A 91 -6.74 -4.18 28.83
CA LYS A 91 -7.51 -5.15 29.61
C LYS A 91 -6.61 -5.94 30.55
#